data_AF-A0A8J5D0B1-F1
#
_entry.id   AF-A0A8J5D0B1-F1
#
_cell.length_a   1.000
_cell.length_b   1.000
_cell.length_c   1.000
_cell.angle_alpha   90.00
_cell.angle_beta   90.00
_cell.angle_gamma   90.00
#
_symmetry.space_group_name_H-M   'P 1'
#
loop_
_entity.id
_entity.type
_entity.pdbx_description
1 polymer ?
#
loop_
_entity_poly.entity_id
_entity_poly.type
_entity_poly.pdbx_seq_one_letter_code
_entity_poly.pdbx_strand_id
1 'polypeptide(L)'
;MNKLKLQSHQKNYREEDLLVNVKDLGAEVKAGDVLEIYHPEDDLPRLLLKIPATLEDINLQKGFESHSDTISLEQSIAATFQLRNYKDVIVNMVEPKAVELEMVELTFKDQYLGRSDMWRLKMHLVNSVVYLNKKIEFCSGSIRTQVYEMWAQGGKVACGVVTDNTKVVYRSPTTWS
;
A
#
# COMPACT_ATOMS: atom_id res chain seq x y z
N MET A 1 -11.96 17.55 2.35
CA MET A 1 -12.12 16.10 2.11
C MET A 1 -12.45 15.95 0.65
N ASN A 2 -11.59 15.26 -0.11
CA ASN A 2 -11.83 15.06 -1.54
C ASN A 2 -12.68 13.82 -1.74
N LYS A 3 -13.79 13.99 -2.44
CA LYS A 3 -14.73 12.91 -2.72
C LYS A 3 -14.50 12.46 -4.16
N LEU A 4 -14.03 11.23 -4.33
CA LEU A 4 -13.72 10.67 -5.65
C LEU A 4 -14.53 9.41 -5.88
N LYS A 5 -14.86 9.12 -7.14
CA LYS A 5 -15.49 7.86 -7.52
C LYS A 5 -14.44 6.77 -7.68
N LEU A 6 -14.62 5.67 -6.95
CA LEU A 6 -13.69 4.54 -7.00
C LEU A 6 -13.91 3.69 -8.25
N GLN A 7 -12.81 3.28 -8.87
CA GLN A 7 -12.75 2.22 -9.86
C GLN A 7 -11.67 1.22 -9.46
N SER A 8 -11.78 -0.02 -9.95
CA SER A 8 -10.72 -1.01 -9.79
C SER A 8 -10.16 -1.41 -11.14
N HIS A 9 -8.85 -1.64 -11.20
CA HIS A 9 -8.21 -2.21 -12.37
C HIS A 9 -7.57 -3.56 -12.03
N GLN A 10 -7.37 -4.39 -13.05
CA GLN A 10 -6.67 -5.66 -12.89
C GLN A 10 -5.16 -5.43 -12.97
N LYS A 11 -4.40 -6.18 -12.17
CA LYS A 11 -2.94 -6.13 -12.16
C LYS A 11 -2.29 -6.39 -13.54
N ASN A 12 -2.95 -7.19 -14.39
CA ASN A 12 -2.48 -7.48 -15.76
C ASN A 12 -2.60 -6.28 -16.71
N TYR A 13 -3.42 -5.28 -16.37
CA TYR A 13 -3.62 -4.07 -17.15
C TYR A 13 -2.68 -2.96 -16.69
N ARG A 14 -2.56 -2.79 -15.36
CA ARG A 14 -1.68 -1.82 -14.69
C ARG A 14 -1.13 -2.49 -13.44
N GLU A 15 0.18 -2.43 -13.24
CA GLU A 15 0.83 -3.10 -12.11
C GLU A 15 0.76 -2.28 -10.82
N GLU A 16 0.43 -0.99 -10.94
CA GLU A 16 0.46 -0.01 -9.85
C GLU A 16 -0.72 -0.18 -8.91
N ASP A 17 -0.45 -0.17 -7.60
CA ASP A 17 -1.49 -0.24 -6.57
C ASP A 17 -2.51 0.92 -6.65
N LEU A 18 -2.08 2.10 -7.14
CA LEU A 18 -2.84 3.35 -7.17
C LEU A 18 -2.63 4.13 -8.48
N LEU A 19 -3.74 4.47 -9.13
CA LEU A 19 -3.79 5.39 -10.25
C LEU A 19 -4.71 6.56 -9.87
N VAL A 20 -4.16 7.77 -9.87
CA VAL A 20 -4.89 8.98 -9.49
C VAL A 20 -4.26 10.19 -10.15
N ASN A 21 -5.09 11.17 -10.53
CA ASN A 21 -4.59 12.47 -10.95
C ASN A 21 -4.37 13.35 -9.72
N VAL A 22 -3.13 13.77 -9.48
CA VAL A 22 -2.76 14.62 -8.32
C VAL A 22 -3.57 15.92 -8.31
N LYS A 23 -3.96 16.45 -9.48
CA LYS A 23 -4.79 17.66 -9.58
C LYS A 23 -6.16 17.51 -8.92
N ASP A 24 -6.72 16.30 -8.94
CA ASP A 24 -8.04 15.98 -8.38
C ASP A 24 -7.98 15.81 -6.85
N LEU A 25 -6.78 15.68 -6.28
CA LEU A 25 -6.53 15.60 -4.84
C LEU A 25 -6.34 16.99 -4.19
N GLY A 26 -6.26 18.05 -4.98
CA GLY A 26 -6.11 19.42 -4.50
C GLY A 26 -4.68 19.96 -4.56
N ALA A 27 -4.55 21.28 -4.44
CA ALA A 27 -3.31 22.01 -4.73
C ALA A 27 -2.15 21.76 -3.74
N GLU A 28 -2.45 21.24 -2.54
CA GLU A 28 -1.44 21.00 -1.50
C GLU A 28 -0.81 19.62 -1.58
N VAL A 29 -1.40 18.70 -2.36
CA VAL A 29 -0.98 17.29 -2.44
C VAL A 29 0.18 17.13 -3.41
N LYS A 30 1.21 16.39 -2.99
CA LYS A 30 2.44 16.15 -3.75
C LYS A 30 2.70 14.67 -3.96
N ALA A 31 3.54 14.41 -4.95
CA ALA A 31 4.08 13.08 -5.20
C ALA A 31 4.78 12.57 -3.93
N GLY A 32 4.47 11.35 -3.51
CA GLY A 32 5.02 10.74 -2.30
C GLY A 32 4.22 10.95 -1.01
N ASP A 33 3.14 11.73 -1.04
CA ASP A 33 2.27 11.86 0.13
C ASP A 33 1.50 10.55 0.39
N VAL A 34 1.11 10.32 1.64
CA VAL A 34 0.31 9.17 2.05
C VAL A 34 -1.15 9.57 2.09
N LEU A 35 -1.96 8.81 1.37
CA LEU A 35 -3.40 8.98 1.27
C LEU A 35 -4.11 7.91 2.09
N GLU A 36 -5.14 8.35 2.80
CA GLU A 36 -6.15 7.52 3.44
C GLU A 36 -7.41 7.49 2.56
N ILE A 37 -7.89 6.29 2.24
CA ILE A 37 -9.01 6.04 1.33
C ILE A 37 -10.03 5.15 2.05
N TYR A 38 -11.29 5.57 2.09
CA TYR A 38 -12.37 4.81 2.74
C TYR A 38 -13.76 5.22 2.24
N HIS A 39 -14.76 4.35 2.46
CA HIS A 39 -16.16 4.72 2.28
C HIS A 39 -16.67 5.46 3.53
N PRO A 40 -17.30 6.62 3.38
CA PRO A 40 -17.80 7.39 4.54
C PRO A 40 -18.97 6.70 5.26
N GLU A 41 -19.62 5.74 4.61
CA GLU A 41 -20.81 5.02 5.11
C GLU A 41 -20.46 3.75 5.90
N ASP A 42 -19.23 3.25 5.78
CA ASP A 42 -18.85 1.92 6.27
C ASP A 42 -17.82 2.03 7.42
N ASP A 43 -18.00 1.26 8.50
CA ASP A 43 -17.02 1.14 9.60
C ASP A 43 -15.95 0.08 9.28
N LEU A 44 -15.40 0.17 8.07
CA LEU A 44 -14.40 -0.75 7.53
C LEU A 44 -12.99 -0.18 7.74
N PRO A 45 -11.95 -1.04 7.74
CA PRO A 45 -10.57 -0.56 7.82
C PRO A 45 -10.28 0.40 6.67
N ARG A 46 -9.63 1.52 7.00
CA ARG A 46 -9.21 2.52 6.02
C ARG A 46 -7.97 2.04 5.30
N LEU A 47 -7.90 2.28 4.00
CA LEU A 47 -6.75 1.91 3.17
C LEU A 47 -5.76 3.07 3.13
N LEU A 48 -4.49 2.77 3.38
CA LEU A 48 -3.39 3.71 3.15
C LEU A 48 -2.67 3.33 1.85
N LEU A 49 -2.41 4.32 0.99
CA LEU A 49 -1.56 4.18 -0.19
C LEU A 49 -0.72 5.44 -0.37
N LYS A 50 0.46 5.28 -0.98
CA LYS A 50 1.36 6.40 -1.27
C LYS A 50 1.17 6.87 -2.70
N ILE A 51 1.18 8.17 -2.92
CA ILE A 51 1.17 8.73 -4.26
C ILE A 51 2.49 8.38 -4.96
N PRO A 52 2.44 7.79 -6.16
CA PRO A 52 3.57 7.68 -7.09
C PRO A 52 4.48 8.90 -7.09
N ALA A 53 5.76 8.68 -6.77
CA ALA A 53 6.73 9.75 -6.55
C ALA A 53 7.93 9.68 -7.48
N THR A 54 8.24 8.49 -8.00
CA THR A 54 9.36 8.33 -8.92
C THR A 54 8.95 8.66 -10.35
N LEU A 55 9.92 9.05 -11.17
CA LEU A 55 9.69 9.28 -12.60
C LEU A 55 9.19 8.00 -13.30
N GLU A 56 9.60 6.83 -12.82
CA GLU A 56 9.09 5.54 -13.29
C GLU A 56 7.61 5.41 -12.96
N ASP A 57 7.21 5.63 -11.69
CA ASP A 57 5.80 5.56 -11.30
C ASP A 57 4.93 6.57 -12.08
N ILE A 58 5.43 7.80 -12.27
CA ILE A 58 4.72 8.86 -13.03
C ILE A 58 4.61 8.48 -14.51
N ASN A 59 5.65 7.89 -15.10
CA ASN A 59 5.62 7.42 -16.48
C ASN A 59 4.68 6.23 -16.64
N LEU A 60 4.61 5.34 -15.66
CA LEU A 60 3.71 4.19 -15.64
C LEU A 60 2.24 4.61 -15.50
N GLN A 61 1.97 5.76 -14.88
CA GLN A 61 0.63 6.36 -14.88
C GLN A 61 0.26 7.05 -16.21
N LYS A 62 1.20 7.25 -17.14
CA LYS A 62 0.89 7.86 -18.45
C LYS A 62 -0.14 6.98 -19.20
N GLY A 63 -1.20 7.63 -19.70
CA GLY A 63 -2.34 6.97 -20.32
C GLY A 63 -3.46 6.58 -19.36
N PHE A 64 -3.33 6.83 -18.04
CA PHE A 64 -4.51 6.97 -17.19
C PHE A 64 -5.13 8.34 -17.46
N GLU A 65 -5.94 8.43 -18.53
CA GLU A 65 -6.82 9.56 -18.76
C GLU A 65 -8.01 9.44 -17.81
N SER A 66 -7.80 9.91 -16.58
CA SER A 66 -8.88 10.01 -15.61
C SER A 66 -9.97 10.90 -16.21
N HIS A 67 -11.20 10.41 -16.22
CA HIS A 67 -12.32 11.33 -16.15
C HIS A 67 -12.14 12.06 -14.81
N SER A 68 -12.26 13.39 -14.80
CA SER A 68 -12.11 14.16 -13.56
C SER A 68 -12.90 13.53 -12.42
N ASP A 69 -12.32 13.46 -11.23
CA ASP A 69 -12.95 12.93 -10.02
C ASP A 69 -12.98 11.39 -9.87
N THR A 70 -12.07 10.66 -10.53
CA THR A 70 -11.93 9.20 -10.33
C THR A 70 -10.59 8.80 -9.72
N ILE A 71 -10.63 7.79 -8.85
CA ILE A 71 -9.46 7.11 -8.29
C ILE A 71 -9.54 5.63 -8.65
N SER A 72 -8.43 5.05 -9.10
CA SER A 72 -8.39 3.64 -9.47
C SER A 72 -7.40 2.87 -8.60
N LEU A 73 -7.89 1.77 -8.03
CA LEU A 73 -7.12 0.88 -7.14
C LEU A 73 -6.96 -0.50 -7.78
N GLU A 74 -5.87 -1.19 -7.46
CA GLU A 74 -5.74 -2.58 -7.85
C GLU A 74 -6.85 -3.43 -7.20
N GLN A 75 -7.44 -4.34 -7.98
CA GLN A 75 -8.64 -5.09 -7.61
C GLN A 75 -8.49 -5.91 -6.32
N SER A 76 -7.35 -6.56 -6.09
CA SER A 76 -7.11 -7.34 -4.88
C SER A 76 -6.96 -6.46 -3.63
N ILE A 77 -6.42 -5.24 -3.77
CA ILE A 77 -6.37 -4.25 -2.69
C ILE A 77 -7.79 -3.79 -2.36
N ALA A 78 -8.56 -3.38 -3.38
CA ALA A 78 -9.95 -2.97 -3.19
C ALA A 78 -10.78 -4.08 -2.50
N ALA A 79 -10.59 -5.34 -2.90
CA ALA A 79 -11.25 -6.48 -2.27
C ALA A 79 -10.84 -6.69 -0.81
N THR A 80 -9.54 -6.57 -0.49
CA THR A 80 -9.01 -6.73 0.87
C THR A 80 -9.61 -5.71 1.85
N PHE A 81 -9.81 -4.48 1.40
CA PHE A 81 -10.41 -3.39 2.18
C PHE A 81 -11.92 -3.26 1.95
N GLN A 82 -12.53 -4.19 1.21
CA GLN A 82 -13.96 -4.22 0.88
C GLN A 82 -14.48 -2.92 0.24
N LEU A 83 -13.61 -2.25 -0.52
CA LEU A 83 -13.95 -1.06 -1.28
C LEU A 83 -14.73 -1.43 -2.54
N ARG A 84 -15.89 -0.80 -2.72
CA ARG A 84 -16.85 -1.09 -3.78
C ARG A 84 -16.65 -0.16 -4.97
N ASN A 85 -16.50 -0.76 -6.14
CA ASN A 85 -16.43 0.00 -7.40
C ASN A 85 -17.66 0.87 -7.61
N TYR A 86 -17.43 2.01 -8.26
CA TYR A 86 -18.40 3.04 -8.62
C TYR A 86 -19.12 3.71 -7.45
N LYS A 87 -18.75 3.38 -6.20
CA LYS A 87 -19.11 4.16 -5.02
C LYS A 87 -18.12 5.28 -4.79
N ASP A 88 -18.60 6.30 -4.08
CA ASP A 88 -17.75 7.40 -3.67
C ASP A 88 -16.88 6.99 -2.48
N VAL A 89 -15.62 7.41 -2.52
CA VAL A 89 -14.65 7.29 -1.43
C VAL A 89 -14.21 8.68 -1.00
N ILE A 90 -13.90 8.80 0.29
CA ILE A 90 -13.19 9.96 0.83
C ILE A 90 -11.69 9.68 0.70
N VAL A 91 -10.96 10.67 0.19
CA VAL A 91 -9.50 10.66 0.12
C VAL A 91 -8.95 11.82 0.95
N ASN A 92 -8.11 11.50 1.93
CA ASN A 92 -7.46 12.46 2.82
C ASN A 92 -5.95 12.24 2.83
N MET A 93 -5.19 13.32 2.98
CA MET A 93 -3.77 13.21 3.31
C MET A 93 -3.61 12.88 4.79
N VAL A 94 -2.64 12.02 5.09
CA VAL A 94 -2.30 11.67 6.47
C VAL A 94 -0.80 11.83 6.68
N GLU A 95 -0.42 12.35 7.85
CA GLU A 95 0.99 12.43 8.23
C GLU A 95 1.54 11.02 8.45
N PRO A 96 2.66 10.62 7.80
CA PRO A 96 3.21 9.27 7.92
C PRO A 96 3.49 8.83 9.37
N LYS A 97 3.85 9.77 10.25
CA LYS A 97 4.08 9.51 11.68
C LYS A 97 2.82 9.09 12.43
N ALA A 98 1.64 9.57 12.02
CA ALA A 98 0.38 9.22 12.67
C ALA A 98 -0.04 7.76 12.37
N VAL A 99 0.48 7.20 11.27
CA VAL A 99 0.18 5.86 10.76
C VAL A 99 1.43 4.97 10.70
N GLU A 100 2.44 5.29 11.50
CA GLU A 100 3.67 4.53 11.64
C GLU A 100 3.39 3.17 12.28
N LEU A 101 3.98 2.12 11.70
CA LEU A 101 3.90 0.77 12.25
C LEU A 101 4.92 0.57 13.37
N GLU A 102 4.48 -0.07 14.45
CA GLU A 102 5.37 -0.58 15.50
C GLU A 102 6.06 -1.86 15.02
N MET A 103 5.31 -2.73 14.35
CA MET A 103 5.81 -4.01 13.86
C MET A 103 5.09 -4.45 12.58
N VAL A 104 5.85 -5.04 11.66
CA VAL A 104 5.33 -5.78 10.50
C VAL A 104 5.96 -7.17 10.44
N GLU A 105 5.11 -8.18 10.29
CA GLU A 105 5.51 -9.56 10.08
C GLU A 105 5.43 -9.91 8.59
N LEU A 106 6.57 -10.30 8.03
CA LEU A 106 6.72 -10.75 6.65
C LEU A 106 6.94 -12.25 6.61
N THR A 107 6.16 -12.94 5.78
CA THR A 107 6.33 -14.36 5.52
C THR A 107 7.03 -14.59 4.19
N PHE A 108 7.83 -15.64 4.12
CA PHE A 108 8.54 -16.03 2.89
C PHE A 108 8.53 -17.54 2.71
N LYS A 109 8.29 -18.02 1.50
CA LYS A 109 8.15 -19.44 1.21
C LYS A 109 9.21 -19.89 0.20
N ASP A 110 9.70 -21.11 0.37
CA ASP A 110 10.58 -21.80 -0.58
C ASP A 110 11.85 -21.01 -0.98
N GLN A 111 12.31 -20.11 -0.10
CA GLN A 111 13.53 -19.32 -0.28
C GLN A 111 14.24 -19.15 1.07
N TYR A 112 15.55 -18.95 1.04
CA TYR A 112 16.35 -18.63 2.21
C TYR A 112 16.66 -17.13 2.22
N LEU A 113 16.38 -16.45 3.34
CA LEU A 113 16.84 -15.07 3.56
C LEU A 113 17.99 -15.05 4.56
N GLY A 114 19.15 -14.56 4.13
CA GLY A 114 20.23 -14.23 5.05
C GLY A 114 19.95 -12.93 5.81
N ARG A 115 20.70 -12.67 6.89
CA ARG A 115 20.61 -11.42 7.65
C ARG A 115 20.83 -10.17 6.77
N SER A 116 21.75 -10.26 5.81
CA SER A 116 22.01 -9.15 4.87
C SER A 116 20.81 -8.87 3.97
N ASP A 117 20.09 -9.91 3.53
CA ASP A 117 18.90 -9.77 2.70
C ASP A 117 17.74 -9.18 3.50
N MET A 118 17.54 -9.69 4.72
CA MET A 118 16.56 -9.14 5.66
C MET A 118 16.82 -7.65 5.93
N TRP A 119 18.08 -7.28 6.18
CA TRP A 119 18.44 -5.87 6.39
C TRP A 119 18.13 -5.01 5.16
N ARG A 120 18.58 -5.44 3.97
CA ARG A 120 18.33 -4.70 2.72
C ARG A 120 16.84 -4.57 2.42
N LEU A 121 16.07 -5.62 2.66
CA LEU A 121 14.62 -5.61 2.50
C LEU A 121 13.96 -4.65 3.50
N LYS A 122 14.38 -4.63 4.77
CA LYS A 122 13.92 -3.62 5.74
C LYS A 122 14.19 -2.22 5.18
N MET A 123 15.43 -1.93 4.77
CA MET A 123 15.81 -0.62 4.25
C MET A 123 15.01 -0.22 3.00
N HIS A 124 14.69 -1.19 2.13
CA HIS A 124 13.84 -0.96 0.96
C HIS A 124 12.40 -0.60 1.34
N LEU A 125 11.90 -1.11 2.46
CA LEU A 125 10.54 -0.83 2.94
C LEU A 125 10.43 0.48 3.73
N VAL A 126 11.52 1.04 4.25
CA VAL A 126 11.47 2.31 4.97
C VAL A 126 10.87 3.40 4.07
N ASN A 127 9.93 4.19 4.62
CA ASN A 127 9.11 5.18 3.93
C ASN A 127 8.14 4.62 2.87
N SER A 128 7.83 3.33 2.92
CA SER A 128 6.80 2.70 2.09
C SER A 128 5.52 2.41 2.87
N VAL A 129 4.40 2.33 2.15
CA VAL A 129 3.12 1.91 2.70
C VAL A 129 2.92 0.42 2.44
N VAL A 130 2.59 -0.31 3.50
CA VAL A 130 2.28 -1.74 3.47
C VAL A 130 0.85 -1.98 3.97
N TYR A 131 0.24 -3.03 3.45
CA TYR A 131 -1.10 -3.45 3.79
C TYR A 131 -1.18 -4.97 3.89
N LEU A 132 -2.23 -5.48 4.52
CA LEU A 132 -2.42 -6.91 4.74
C LEU A 132 -2.36 -7.68 3.41
N ASN A 133 -1.67 -8.82 3.40
CA ASN A 133 -1.46 -9.67 2.22
C ASN A 133 -0.65 -9.04 1.07
N LYS A 134 -0.08 -7.82 1.24
CA LYS A 134 0.78 -7.22 0.22
C LYS A 134 1.95 -8.14 -0.11
N LYS A 135 2.09 -8.46 -1.39
CA LYS A 135 3.26 -9.17 -1.92
C LYS A 135 4.37 -8.16 -2.18
N ILE A 136 5.55 -8.44 -1.67
CA ILE A 136 6.73 -7.59 -1.78
C ILE A 136 7.80 -8.38 -2.51
N GLU A 137 8.22 -7.85 -3.65
CA GLU A 137 9.30 -8.40 -4.46
C GLU A 137 10.50 -7.46 -4.41
N PHE A 138 11.68 -8.02 -4.13
CA PHE A 138 12.92 -7.26 -4.00
C PHE A 138 14.06 -7.96 -4.76
N CYS A 139 15.09 -7.19 -5.15
CA CYS A 139 16.23 -7.68 -5.94
C CYS A 139 15.78 -8.45 -7.20
N SER A 140 15.02 -7.77 -8.08
CA SER A 140 14.50 -8.36 -9.34
C SER A 140 13.71 -9.66 -9.13
N GLY A 141 12.92 -9.71 -8.05
CA GLY A 141 12.05 -10.84 -7.74
C GLY A 141 12.75 -12.06 -7.13
N SER A 142 14.03 -11.96 -6.77
CA SER A 142 14.77 -13.03 -6.08
C SER A 142 14.34 -13.20 -4.62
N ILE A 143 13.85 -12.13 -4.00
CA ILE A 143 13.29 -12.15 -2.64
C ILE A 143 11.80 -11.83 -2.75
N ARG A 144 10.96 -12.79 -2.37
CA ARG A 144 9.49 -12.65 -2.41
C ARG A 144 8.90 -12.85 -1.03
N THR A 145 8.35 -11.80 -0.45
CA THR A 145 7.72 -11.86 0.86
C THR A 145 6.28 -11.42 0.80
N GLN A 146 5.50 -11.78 1.81
CA GLN A 146 4.12 -11.34 1.95
C GLN A 146 3.89 -10.80 3.34
N VAL A 147 3.22 -9.66 3.44
CA VAL A 147 2.76 -9.10 4.71
C VAL A 147 1.72 -10.03 5.31
N TYR A 148 2.03 -10.58 6.49
CA TYR A 148 1.15 -11.50 7.21
C TYR A 148 0.35 -10.78 8.28
N GLU A 149 1.01 -10.00 9.13
CA GLU A 149 0.35 -9.28 10.22
C GLU A 149 1.11 -7.98 10.53
N MET A 150 0.39 -6.97 11.04
CA MET A 150 0.94 -5.65 11.36
C MET A 150 0.33 -5.12 12.64
N TRP A 151 1.12 -4.32 13.36
CA TRP A 151 0.72 -3.70 14.62
C TRP A 151 1.11 -2.23 14.66
N ALA A 152 0.22 -1.43 15.21
CA ALA A 152 0.44 -0.03 15.56
C ALA A 152 -0.50 0.36 16.69
N GLN A 153 -0.09 1.35 17.50
CA GLN A 153 -0.91 1.91 18.58
C GLN A 153 -1.41 0.84 19.57
N GLY A 154 -0.61 -0.19 19.82
CA GLY A 154 -0.96 -1.32 20.71
C GLY A 154 -1.98 -2.32 20.15
N GLY A 155 -2.39 -2.22 18.88
CA GLY A 155 -3.38 -3.11 18.26
C GLY A 155 -2.96 -3.63 16.88
N LYS A 156 -3.71 -4.62 16.36
CA LYS A 156 -3.56 -5.09 14.98
C LYS A 156 -4.16 -4.07 14.02
N VAL A 157 -3.46 -3.82 12.91
CA VAL A 157 -3.91 -2.88 11.86
C VAL A 157 -3.88 -3.52 10.48
N ALA A 158 -4.71 -3.02 9.56
CA ALA A 158 -4.81 -3.54 8.20
C ALA A 158 -3.82 -2.92 7.21
N CYS A 159 -3.27 -1.75 7.53
CA CYS A 159 -2.21 -1.07 6.77
C CYS A 159 -1.45 -0.08 7.65
N GLY A 160 -0.31 0.42 7.15
CA GLY A 160 0.48 1.44 7.81
C GLY A 160 1.76 1.77 7.05
N VAL A 161 2.53 2.72 7.58
CA VAL A 161 3.82 3.15 7.03
C VAL A 161 4.95 2.45 7.78
N VAL A 162 5.88 1.87 7.04
CA VAL A 162 7.14 1.37 7.60
C VAL A 162 8.12 2.53 7.71
N THR A 163 8.66 2.75 8.90
CA THR A 163 9.69 3.76 9.20
C THR A 163 10.96 3.08 9.69
N ASP A 164 11.98 3.87 10.04
CA ASP A 164 13.20 3.36 10.66
C ASP A 164 12.95 2.64 12.01
N ASN A 165 11.94 3.09 12.76
CA ASN A 165 11.57 2.54 14.07
C ASN A 165 10.72 1.28 13.96
N THR A 166 10.08 1.04 12.82
CA THR A 166 9.27 -0.17 12.61
C THR A 166 10.13 -1.42 12.75
N LYS A 167 9.70 -2.33 13.62
CA LYS A 167 10.30 -3.65 13.75
C LYS A 167 9.81 -4.54 12.61
N VAL A 168 10.73 -5.11 11.83
CA VAL A 168 10.38 -6.09 10.78
C VAL A 168 10.71 -7.48 11.28
N VAL A 169 9.71 -8.36 11.32
CA VAL A 169 9.84 -9.77 11.72
C VAL A 169 9.72 -10.63 10.46
N TYR A 170 10.65 -11.56 10.26
CA TYR A 170 10.64 -12.48 9.13
C TYR A 170 10.29 -13.88 9.61
N ARG A 171 9.29 -14.51 9.01
CA ARG A 171 8.91 -15.90 9.31
C ARG A 171 8.87 -16.77 8.05
N SER A 172 9.45 -17.95 8.12
CA SER A 172 9.14 -19.02 7.18
C SER A 172 7.83 -19.69 7.61
N PRO A 173 6.84 -19.89 6.73
CA PRO A 173 5.70 -20.73 7.02
C PRO A 173 6.21 -22.09 7.51
N THR A 174 5.79 -22.50 8.70
CA THR A 174 6.06 -23.87 9.13
C THR A 174 5.07 -24.75 8.40
N THR A 175 5.53 -25.54 7.43
CA THR A 175 4.73 -26.62 6.86
C THR A 175 4.48 -27.63 7.97
N TRP A 176 3.32 -27.55 8.62
CA TRP A 176 2.75 -28.73 9.26
C TRP A 176 2.01 -29.49 8.16
N SER A 177 2.51 -30.69 7.90
CA SER A 177 2.00 -31.70 6.97
C SER A 177 0.53 -32.03 7.18
#